data_AF-A0A165KLQ0-F1
#
_entry.id   AF-A0A165KLQ0-F1
#
_cell.length_a   1.000
_cell.length_b   1.000
_cell.length_c   1.000
_cell.angle_alpha   90.00
_cell.angle_beta   90.00
_cell.angle_gamma   90.00
#
_symmetry.space_group_name_H-M   'P 1'
#
loop_
_entity.id
_entity.type
_entity.pdbx_description
1 polymer ?
#
loop_
_entity_poly.entity_id
_entity_poly.type
_entity_poly.pdbx_seq_one_letter_code
_entity_poly.pdbx_strand_id
1 'polypeptide(L)'
;MKFFIALALFGVAIASPLPHAKRECDSIPSQADPSVLAQVYSICQQRGCNDRVLLATFETLWIETHGNNLPCGDQDSLGVFQQRPSQGWGSPAQLMDVTYSTNAYLDLCIPTEAANPDTAPGVIAQTVQRSDYPDRYQQVEGVARGLIAQVQGAVHASQAASVCSSTYTPVAGDICSVIAQNYDISVDQFLSMNPSIDARCSNLQIGTAYCV
;
A
#
# COMPACT_ATOMS: atom_id res chain seq x y z
N MET A 1 13.41 -32.23 45.19
CA MET A 1 13.33 -31.80 43.77
C MET A 1 13.62 -32.98 42.87
N LYS A 2 12.62 -33.50 42.16
CA LYS A 2 12.79 -34.44 41.04
C LYS A 2 11.61 -34.24 40.09
N PHE A 3 11.98 -33.98 38.84
CA PHE A 3 11.19 -33.38 37.77
C PHE A 3 10.08 -34.31 37.26
N PHE A 4 8.88 -33.78 37.06
CA PHE A 4 7.85 -34.39 36.21
C PHE A 4 8.17 -34.07 34.75
N ILE A 5 8.35 -35.10 33.92
CA ILE A 5 8.47 -34.95 32.46
C ILE A 5 7.05 -34.93 31.90
N ALA A 6 6.63 -33.77 31.39
CA ALA A 6 5.38 -33.62 30.65
C ALA A 6 5.57 -34.15 29.22
N LEU A 7 4.83 -35.19 28.86
CA LEU A 7 4.75 -35.73 27.50
C LEU A 7 3.86 -34.80 26.67
N ALA A 8 4.46 -33.94 25.85
CA ALA A 8 3.73 -33.09 24.91
C ALA A 8 3.28 -33.94 23.72
N LEU A 9 1.96 -34.15 23.60
CA LEU A 9 1.32 -34.67 22.40
C LEU A 9 1.43 -33.60 21.30
N PHE A 10 2.34 -33.81 20.35
CA PHE A 10 2.34 -33.06 19.10
C PHE A 10 1.14 -33.52 18.26
N GLY A 11 0.07 -32.72 18.29
CA GLY A 11 -1.02 -32.84 17.32
C GLY A 11 -0.47 -32.52 15.94
N VAL A 12 -0.48 -33.50 15.03
CA VAL A 12 -0.22 -33.28 13.61
C VAL A 12 -1.40 -32.48 13.07
N ALA A 13 -1.23 -31.16 12.94
CA ALA A 13 -2.15 -30.36 12.15
C ALA A 13 -1.99 -30.78 10.69
N ILE A 14 -3.01 -31.46 10.16
CA ILE A 14 -3.10 -31.77 8.74
C ILE A 14 -3.44 -30.45 8.06
N ALA A 15 -2.41 -29.74 7.59
CA ALA A 15 -2.62 -28.58 6.74
C ALA A 15 -3.43 -29.06 5.53
N SER A 16 -4.65 -28.51 5.37
CA SER A 16 -5.41 -28.72 4.15
C SER A 16 -4.53 -28.27 2.99
N PRO A 17 -4.40 -29.03 1.89
CA PRO A 17 -3.66 -28.55 0.74
C PRO A 17 -4.34 -27.26 0.30
N LEU A 18 -3.61 -26.15 0.41
CA LEU A 18 -4.02 -24.91 -0.22
C LEU A 18 -4.26 -25.24 -1.70
N PRO A 19 -5.34 -24.70 -2.29
CA PRO A 19 -5.62 -24.93 -3.69
C PRO A 19 -4.35 -24.64 -4.49
N HIS A 20 -3.93 -25.62 -5.30
CA HIS A 20 -2.83 -25.42 -6.24
C HIS A 20 -3.15 -24.15 -7.04
N ALA A 21 -2.18 -23.23 -7.13
CA ALA A 21 -2.31 -22.03 -7.94
C ALA A 21 -2.87 -22.44 -9.31
N LYS A 22 -4.00 -21.84 -9.73
CA LYS A 22 -4.43 -22.02 -11.12
C LYS A 22 -3.34 -21.44 -12.01
N ARG A 23 -2.94 -22.22 -13.03
CA ARG A 23 -1.84 -21.92 -13.97
C ARG A 23 -2.03 -20.64 -14.77
N GLU A 24 -3.25 -20.11 -14.80
CA GLU A 24 -3.61 -18.84 -15.41
C GLU A 24 -4.78 -18.24 -14.60
N CYS A 25 -4.74 -16.94 -14.34
CA CYS A 25 -5.91 -16.24 -13.81
C CYS A 25 -6.93 -16.08 -14.94
N ASP A 26 -8.19 -16.50 -14.69
CA ASP A 26 -9.28 -16.43 -15.67
C ASP A 26 -9.42 -14.98 -16.23
N SER A 27 -9.14 -13.97 -15.40
CA SER A 27 -8.81 -12.60 -15.81
C SER A 27 -8.16 -11.83 -14.66
N ILE A 28 -7.11 -11.05 -14.93
CA ILE A 28 -6.62 -10.05 -13.96
C ILE A 28 -7.63 -8.88 -13.93
N PRO A 29 -8.08 -8.41 -12.75
CA PRO A 29 -8.96 -7.26 -12.66
C PRO A 29 -8.37 -6.03 -13.39
N SER A 30 -9.23 -5.26 -14.05
CA SER A 30 -8.81 -4.05 -14.79
C SER A 30 -8.52 -2.85 -13.90
N GLN A 31 -8.82 -2.94 -12.61
CA GLN A 31 -8.66 -1.88 -11.63
C GLN A 31 -7.90 -2.42 -10.43
N ALA A 32 -7.18 -1.54 -9.74
CA ALA A 32 -6.48 -1.88 -8.51
C ALA A 32 -7.44 -1.99 -7.33
N ASP A 33 -7.16 -2.92 -6.42
CA ASP A 33 -7.84 -3.01 -5.13
C ASP A 33 -7.29 -1.92 -4.19
N PRO A 34 -8.10 -0.93 -3.78
CA PRO A 34 -7.64 0.15 -2.91
C PRO A 34 -7.09 -0.33 -1.56
N SER A 35 -7.56 -1.47 -1.04
CA SER A 35 -7.10 -2.02 0.23
C SER A 35 -5.68 -2.60 0.10
N VAL A 36 -5.38 -3.26 -1.04
CA VAL A 36 -4.05 -3.75 -1.36
C VAL A 36 -3.08 -2.58 -1.55
N LEU A 37 -3.49 -1.55 -2.31
CA LEU A 37 -2.66 -0.34 -2.48
C LEU A 37 -2.31 0.30 -1.13
N ALA A 38 -3.30 0.47 -0.25
CA ALA A 38 -3.11 1.04 1.08
C ALA A 38 -2.16 0.20 1.94
N GLN A 39 -2.28 -1.13 1.89
CA GLN A 39 -1.42 -2.03 2.64
C GLN A 39 0.03 -1.99 2.15
N VAL A 40 0.26 -2.09 0.83
CA VAL A 40 1.60 -2.00 0.23
C VAL A 40 2.25 -0.64 0.52
N TYR A 41 1.49 0.45 0.40
CA TYR A 41 1.95 1.79 0.74
C TYR A 41 2.39 1.89 2.20
N SER A 42 1.55 1.42 3.13
CA SER A 42 1.85 1.44 4.57
C SER A 42 3.13 0.67 4.90
N ILE A 43 3.34 -0.49 4.28
CA ILE A 43 4.58 -1.27 4.46
C ILE A 43 5.79 -0.52 3.91
N CYS A 44 5.68 0.13 2.75
CA CYS A 44 6.76 0.96 2.21
C CYS A 44 7.14 2.09 3.17
N GLN A 45 6.16 2.75 3.78
CA GLN A 45 6.39 3.78 4.80
C GLN A 45 7.09 3.20 6.04
N GLN A 46 6.62 2.06 6.55
CA GLN A 46 7.23 1.38 7.71
C GLN A 46 8.68 0.94 7.44
N ARG A 47 8.97 0.58 6.19
CA ARG A 47 10.31 0.15 5.73
C ARG A 47 11.22 1.31 5.35
N GLY A 48 10.76 2.56 5.40
CA GLY A 48 11.54 3.74 5.05
C GLY A 48 11.89 3.82 3.56
N CYS A 49 11.00 3.35 2.68
CA CYS A 49 11.22 3.43 1.24
C CYS A 49 11.30 4.89 0.80
N ASN A 50 12.34 5.23 0.03
CA ASN A 50 12.40 6.51 -0.68
C ASN A 50 11.42 6.49 -1.88
N ASP A 51 11.25 7.65 -2.52
CA ASP A 51 10.32 7.80 -3.66
C ASP A 51 10.62 6.84 -4.83
N ARG A 52 11.89 6.49 -5.02
CA ARG A 52 12.33 5.59 -6.10
C ARG A 52 11.96 4.14 -5.81
N VAL A 53 12.18 3.66 -4.58
CA VAL A 53 11.73 2.34 -4.14
C VAL A 53 10.21 2.25 -4.14
N LEU A 54 9.52 3.29 -3.67
CA LEU A 54 8.06 3.35 -3.68
C LEU A 54 7.53 3.24 -5.12
N LEU A 55 8.10 3.99 -6.06
CA LEU A 55 7.71 3.95 -7.47
C LEU A 55 7.98 2.57 -8.10
N ALA A 56 9.18 2.00 -7.92
CA ALA A 56 9.49 0.66 -8.41
C ALA A 56 8.55 -0.41 -7.84
N THR A 57 8.16 -0.29 -6.57
CA THR A 57 7.20 -1.20 -5.94
C THR A 57 5.82 -1.11 -6.60
N PHE A 58 5.33 0.09 -6.87
CA PHE A 58 4.02 0.30 -7.49
C PHE A 58 4.01 -0.03 -8.99
N GLU A 59 5.13 0.16 -9.71
CA GLU A 59 5.30 -0.33 -11.08
C GLU A 59 5.22 -1.86 -11.13
N THR A 60 5.92 -2.56 -10.23
CA THR A 60 5.82 -4.02 -10.12
C THR A 60 4.40 -4.46 -9.77
N LEU A 61 3.80 -3.86 -8.75
CA LEU A 61 2.43 -4.17 -8.32
C LEU A 61 1.43 -4.05 -9.48
N TRP A 62 1.55 -3.00 -10.29
CA TRP A 62 0.68 -2.80 -11.45
C TRP A 62 0.92 -3.83 -12.55
N ILE A 63 2.18 -4.08 -12.92
CA ILE A 63 2.52 -5.03 -13.98
C ILE A 63 2.09 -6.46 -13.63
N GLU A 64 2.29 -6.88 -12.38
CA GLU A 64 2.08 -8.27 -12.00
C GLU A 64 0.60 -8.60 -11.80
N THR A 65 -0.18 -7.68 -11.23
CA THR A 65 -1.56 -7.99 -10.79
C THR A 65 -2.56 -6.86 -10.97
N HIS A 66 -2.16 -5.74 -11.58
CA HIS A 66 -2.89 -4.48 -11.51
C HIS A 66 -3.22 -4.05 -10.07
N GLY A 67 -2.41 -4.44 -9.07
CA GLY A 67 -2.69 -4.16 -7.66
C GLY A 67 -3.75 -5.02 -7.00
N ASN A 68 -3.77 -6.32 -7.31
CA ASN A 68 -4.71 -7.29 -6.73
C ASN A 68 -3.97 -8.50 -6.14
N ASN A 69 -4.49 -9.07 -5.06
CA ASN A 69 -3.87 -10.26 -4.44
C ASN A 69 -4.43 -11.55 -5.08
N LEU A 70 -3.68 -12.14 -6.03
CA LEU A 70 -4.20 -13.21 -6.89
C LEU A 70 -3.79 -14.61 -6.41
N PRO A 71 -4.73 -15.57 -6.28
CA PRO A 71 -4.45 -16.98 -5.96
C PRO A 71 -4.04 -17.81 -7.19
N CYS A 72 -3.60 -17.15 -8.24
CA CYS A 72 -3.31 -17.70 -9.56
C CYS A 72 -2.23 -16.86 -10.25
N GLY A 73 -1.64 -17.43 -11.30
CA GLY A 73 -0.54 -16.82 -12.03
C GLY A 73 0.10 -17.82 -12.99
N ASP A 74 1.10 -17.38 -13.77
CA ASP A 74 1.90 -18.32 -14.56
C ASP A 74 2.60 -19.33 -13.64
N GLN A 75 2.61 -20.60 -14.05
CA GLN A 75 3.19 -21.71 -13.27
C GLN A 75 2.63 -21.81 -11.84
N ASP A 76 3.43 -21.48 -10.83
CA ASP A 76 3.07 -21.45 -9.40
C ASP A 76 3.18 -20.04 -8.80
N SER A 77 3.13 -19.00 -9.64
CA SER A 77 3.10 -17.61 -9.19
C SER A 77 1.83 -17.29 -8.40
N LEU A 78 2.01 -16.55 -7.31
CA LEU A 78 0.95 -16.17 -6.38
C LEU A 78 1.16 -14.74 -5.87
N GLY A 79 0.07 -14.15 -5.41
CA GLY A 79 0.08 -12.91 -4.66
C GLY A 79 0.28 -11.66 -5.50
N VAL A 80 0.41 -10.53 -4.81
CA VAL A 80 0.42 -9.16 -5.37
C VAL A 80 1.60 -8.87 -6.31
N PHE A 81 2.71 -9.62 -6.19
CA PHE A 81 3.91 -9.49 -7.01
C PHE A 81 4.19 -10.73 -7.89
N GLN A 82 3.22 -11.66 -7.99
CA GLN A 82 3.34 -12.90 -8.78
C GLN A 82 4.63 -13.70 -8.49
N GLN A 83 5.01 -13.74 -7.21
CA GLN A 83 6.19 -14.45 -6.70
C GLN A 83 5.97 -15.96 -6.72
N ARG A 84 7.06 -16.74 -6.80
CA ARG A 84 7.00 -18.20 -6.96
C ARG A 84 7.58 -18.97 -5.79
N PRO A 85 6.83 -19.90 -5.17
CA PRO A 85 7.37 -20.81 -4.16
C PRO A 85 8.53 -21.65 -4.68
N SER A 86 8.42 -22.17 -5.90
CA SER A 86 9.49 -22.94 -6.56
C SER A 86 10.79 -22.17 -6.79
N GLN A 87 10.78 -20.84 -6.75
CA GLN A 87 11.97 -19.99 -6.86
C GLN A 87 12.48 -19.48 -5.50
N GLY A 88 11.89 -19.96 -4.39
CA GLY A 88 12.36 -19.66 -3.04
C GLY A 88 11.82 -18.36 -2.44
N TRP A 89 10.80 -17.73 -3.05
CA TRP A 89 10.19 -16.50 -2.52
C TRP A 89 9.39 -16.71 -1.23
N GLY A 90 8.94 -17.93 -0.94
CA GLY A 90 8.15 -18.27 0.24
C GLY A 90 7.17 -19.43 -0.01
N SER A 91 6.44 -19.85 1.01
CA SER A 91 5.34 -20.82 0.86
C SER A 91 4.11 -20.18 0.20
N PRO A 92 3.19 -20.95 -0.41
CA PRO A 92 1.95 -20.42 -0.96
C PRO A 92 1.14 -19.55 0.01
N ALA A 93 1.07 -19.95 1.28
CA ALA A 93 0.38 -19.18 2.32
C ALA A 93 1.03 -17.80 2.56
N GLN A 94 2.37 -17.78 2.56
CA GLN A 94 3.14 -16.56 2.73
C GLN A 94 3.00 -15.64 1.51
N LEU A 95 2.98 -16.18 0.29
CA LEU A 95 2.83 -15.35 -0.91
C LEU A 95 1.43 -14.76 -1.07
N MET A 96 0.41 -15.42 -0.53
CA MET A 96 -0.95 -14.86 -0.44
C MET A 96 -1.11 -13.84 0.70
N ASP A 97 -0.12 -13.68 1.58
CA ASP A 97 -0.07 -12.60 2.56
C ASP A 97 0.62 -11.38 1.92
N VAL A 98 -0.15 -10.31 1.73
CA VAL A 98 0.33 -9.04 1.16
C VAL A 98 1.48 -8.46 1.98
N THR A 99 1.45 -8.62 3.30
CA THR A 99 2.51 -8.12 4.19
C THR A 99 3.81 -8.87 3.94
N TYR A 100 3.74 -10.20 3.89
CA TYR A 100 4.93 -11.02 3.65
C TYR A 100 5.51 -10.77 2.26
N SER A 101 4.69 -10.89 1.21
CA SER A 101 5.13 -10.77 -0.19
C SER A 101 5.74 -9.39 -0.48
N THR A 102 5.18 -8.32 0.09
CA THR A 102 5.75 -6.97 0.00
C THR A 102 7.08 -6.86 0.72
N ASN A 103 7.21 -7.38 1.94
CA ASN A 103 8.48 -7.34 2.66
C ASN A 103 9.58 -8.13 1.92
N ALA A 104 9.24 -9.32 1.38
CA ALA A 104 10.17 -10.12 0.59
C ALA A 104 10.63 -9.38 -0.68
N TYR A 105 9.73 -8.67 -1.37
CA TYR A 105 10.11 -7.82 -2.51
C TYR A 105 11.03 -6.66 -2.07
N LEU A 106 10.69 -5.97 -0.99
CA LEU A 106 11.46 -4.82 -0.49
C LEU A 106 12.85 -5.21 0.02
N ASP A 107 13.02 -6.43 0.55
CA ASP A 107 14.32 -6.97 0.96
C ASP A 107 15.33 -7.03 -0.21
N LEU A 108 14.83 -7.13 -1.44
CA LEU A 108 15.65 -7.04 -2.66
C LEU A 108 15.64 -5.64 -3.27
N CYS A 109 14.49 -4.96 -3.30
CA CYS A 109 14.34 -3.69 -4.00
C CYS A 109 15.15 -2.55 -3.35
N ILE A 110 15.13 -2.43 -2.03
CA ILE A 110 15.84 -1.37 -1.30
C ILE A 110 17.36 -1.42 -1.55
N PRO A 111 18.06 -2.55 -1.32
CA PRO A 111 19.51 -2.60 -1.59
C PRO A 111 19.83 -2.49 -3.08
N THR A 112 18.95 -2.97 -3.97
CA THR A 112 19.13 -2.82 -5.43
C THR A 112 19.07 -1.36 -5.84
N GLU A 113 18.10 -0.59 -5.35
CA GLU A 113 18.01 0.85 -5.61
C GLU A 113 19.23 1.60 -5.07
N ALA A 114 19.61 1.32 -3.82
CA ALA A 114 20.77 1.97 -3.19
C ALA A 114 22.09 1.71 -3.92
N ALA A 115 22.25 0.53 -4.52
CA ALA A 115 23.42 0.19 -5.33
C ALA A 115 23.40 0.81 -6.75
N ASN A 116 22.26 1.35 -7.18
CA ASN A 116 22.04 1.84 -8.54
C ASN A 116 21.36 3.23 -8.57
N PRO A 117 22.01 4.28 -8.03
CA PRO A 117 21.39 5.59 -7.78
C PRO A 117 20.92 6.32 -9.04
N ASP A 118 21.53 6.06 -10.20
CA ASP A 118 21.19 6.72 -11.47
C ASP A 118 20.23 5.90 -12.34
N THR A 119 19.78 4.74 -11.85
CA THR A 119 18.92 3.82 -12.62
C THR A 119 17.44 4.19 -12.49
N ALA A 120 16.64 4.04 -13.54
CA ALA A 120 15.21 4.32 -13.46
C ALA A 120 14.49 3.29 -12.55
N PRO A 121 13.45 3.68 -11.78
CA PRO A 121 12.69 2.76 -10.91
C PRO A 121 12.18 1.51 -11.61
N GLY A 122 11.66 1.62 -12.84
CA GLY A 122 11.20 0.46 -13.60
C GLY A 122 12.31 -0.54 -13.91
N VAL A 123 13.55 -0.08 -14.07
CA VAL A 123 14.72 -0.95 -14.27
C VAL A 123 15.13 -1.62 -12.95
N ILE A 124 14.96 -0.95 -11.81
CA ILE A 124 15.12 -1.58 -10.49
C ILE A 124 14.08 -2.69 -10.30
N ALA A 125 12.81 -2.41 -10.59
CA ALA A 125 11.71 -3.39 -10.55
C ALA A 125 12.02 -4.63 -11.42
N GLN A 126 12.43 -4.39 -12.66
CA GLN A 126 12.88 -5.43 -13.58
C GLN A 126 14.04 -6.25 -13.03
N THR A 127 15.00 -5.62 -12.34
CA THR A 127 16.16 -6.30 -11.75
C THR A 127 15.75 -7.21 -10.60
N VAL A 128 14.78 -6.78 -9.77
CA VAL A 128 14.23 -7.57 -8.67
C VAL A 128 13.45 -8.77 -9.19
N GLN A 129 12.55 -8.55 -10.15
CA GLN A 129 11.66 -9.59 -10.68
C GLN A 129 12.36 -10.55 -11.65
N ARG A 130 13.45 -10.13 -12.32
CA ARG A 130 14.16 -10.89 -13.35
C ARG A 130 13.24 -11.42 -14.46
N SER A 131 12.34 -10.56 -14.93
CA SER A 131 11.41 -10.83 -16.03
C SER A 131 12.11 -10.90 -17.40
N ASP A 132 11.56 -11.63 -18.36
CA ASP A 132 12.07 -11.71 -19.75
C ASP A 132 11.73 -10.45 -20.59
N TYR A 133 11.09 -9.44 -19.99
CA TYR A 133 10.56 -8.26 -20.69
C TYR A 133 11.09 -6.95 -20.10
N PRO A 134 12.31 -6.51 -20.48
CA PRO A 134 13.07 -5.49 -19.75
C PRO A 134 12.36 -4.13 -19.62
N ASP A 135 11.51 -3.77 -20.59
CA ASP A 135 10.92 -2.43 -20.67
C ASP A 135 9.53 -2.32 -20.01
N ARG A 136 8.92 -3.42 -19.55
CA ARG A 136 7.50 -3.42 -19.13
C ARG A 136 7.22 -2.51 -17.93
N TYR A 137 8.07 -2.54 -16.91
CA TYR A 137 7.86 -1.81 -15.68
C TYR A 137 7.98 -0.29 -15.88
N GLN A 138 8.96 0.15 -16.68
CA GLN A 138 9.15 1.57 -16.96
C GLN A 138 7.99 2.17 -17.76
N GLN A 139 7.31 1.38 -18.59
CA GLN A 139 6.18 1.86 -19.40
C GLN A 139 4.96 2.29 -18.56
N VAL A 140 4.89 1.86 -17.29
CA VAL A 140 3.74 2.12 -16.42
C VAL A 140 4.01 3.16 -15.33
N GLU A 141 5.13 3.89 -15.41
CA GLU A 141 5.49 4.93 -14.44
C GLU A 141 4.32 5.89 -14.15
N GLY A 142 3.65 6.38 -15.21
CA GLY A 142 2.52 7.30 -15.08
C GLY A 142 1.34 6.68 -14.33
N VAL A 143 1.07 5.39 -14.54
CA VAL A 143 0.02 4.66 -13.82
C VAL A 143 0.40 4.48 -12.36
N ALA A 144 1.63 4.01 -12.09
CA ALA A 144 2.14 3.82 -10.74
C ALA A 144 2.11 5.11 -9.91
N ARG A 145 2.53 6.25 -10.50
CA ARG A 145 2.42 7.57 -9.87
C ARG A 145 0.97 7.95 -9.56
N GLY A 146 0.03 7.65 -10.46
CA GLY A 146 -1.40 7.86 -10.22
C GLY A 146 -1.92 7.07 -9.02
N LEU A 147 -1.53 5.79 -8.91
CA LEU A 147 -1.91 4.93 -7.78
C LEU A 147 -1.29 5.39 -6.46
N ILE A 148 -0.02 5.85 -6.49
CA ILE A 148 0.64 6.45 -5.32
C ILE A 148 -0.11 7.71 -4.86
N ALA A 149 -0.45 8.60 -5.79
CA ALA A 149 -1.21 9.81 -5.47
C ALA A 149 -2.61 9.48 -4.90
N GLN A 150 -3.28 8.46 -5.46
CA GLN A 150 -4.57 7.99 -4.97
C GLN A 150 -4.47 7.50 -3.51
N VAL A 151 -3.50 6.63 -3.21
CA VAL A 151 -3.36 6.09 -1.85
C VAL A 151 -2.91 7.16 -0.85
N GLN A 152 -2.04 8.09 -1.25
CA GLN A 152 -1.67 9.23 -0.43
C GLN A 152 -2.90 10.09 -0.09
N GLY A 153 -3.73 10.42 -1.08
CA GLY A 153 -4.97 11.15 -0.86
C GLY A 153 -5.91 10.44 0.12
N ALA A 154 -6.05 9.12 -0.01
CA ALA A 154 -6.86 8.31 0.89
C ALA A 154 -6.29 8.28 2.32
N VAL A 155 -4.98 8.15 2.48
CA VAL A 155 -4.30 8.16 3.78
C VAL A 155 -4.44 9.53 4.45
N HIS A 156 -4.26 10.63 3.71
CA HIS A 156 -4.48 11.98 4.23
C HIS A 156 -5.92 12.20 4.68
N ALA A 157 -6.90 11.74 3.89
CA ALA A 157 -8.31 11.81 4.26
C ALA A 157 -8.64 10.96 5.50
N SER A 158 -8.07 9.75 5.61
CA SER A 158 -8.25 8.91 6.80
C SER A 158 -7.60 9.50 8.05
N GLN A 159 -6.43 10.12 7.92
CA GLN A 159 -5.78 10.82 9.03
C GLN A 159 -6.61 12.02 9.47
N ALA A 160 -7.06 12.84 8.53
CA ALA A 160 -7.98 13.96 8.78
C ALA A 160 -9.23 13.49 9.56
N ALA A 161 -9.84 12.39 9.13
CA ALA A 161 -10.99 11.79 9.82
C ALA A 161 -10.64 11.24 11.22
N SER A 162 -9.44 10.69 11.42
CA SER A 162 -8.99 10.18 12.73
C SER A 162 -8.66 11.28 13.74
N VAL A 163 -8.25 12.46 13.25
CA VAL A 163 -7.96 13.64 14.08
C VAL A 163 -9.24 14.44 14.37
N CYS A 164 -10.27 14.30 13.53
CA CYS A 164 -11.57 14.94 13.70
C CYS A 164 -12.24 14.49 15.00
N SER A 165 -12.10 15.32 16.05
CA SER A 165 -12.64 15.03 17.38
C SER A 165 -14.07 15.53 17.54
N SER A 166 -14.45 16.56 16.78
CA SER A 166 -15.75 17.21 16.79
C SER A 166 -16.03 17.87 15.43
N THR A 167 -17.25 18.35 15.25
CA THR A 167 -17.63 19.10 14.03
C THR A 167 -18.29 20.42 14.37
N TYR A 168 -18.08 21.41 13.51
CA TYR A 168 -18.74 22.71 13.52
C TYR A 168 -19.43 22.97 12.19
N THR A 169 -20.58 23.63 12.21
CA THR A 169 -21.32 24.02 10.99
C THR A 169 -21.24 25.54 10.84
N PRO A 170 -20.50 26.06 9.85
CA PRO A 170 -20.33 27.50 9.67
C PRO A 170 -21.65 28.20 9.40
N VAL A 171 -21.74 29.43 9.91
CA VAL A 171 -22.82 30.38 9.70
C VAL A 171 -22.33 31.59 8.89
N ALA A 172 -23.25 32.48 8.52
CA ALA A 172 -22.91 33.67 7.76
C ALA A 172 -21.93 34.57 8.53
N GLY A 173 -20.78 34.86 7.91
CA GLY A 173 -19.72 35.69 8.50
C GLY A 173 -18.54 34.92 9.08
N ASP A 174 -18.63 33.59 9.15
CA ASP A 174 -17.50 32.77 9.57
C ASP A 174 -16.37 32.76 8.54
N ILE A 175 -15.15 32.69 9.07
CA ILE A 175 -13.92 32.44 8.31
C ILE A 175 -13.07 31.43 9.08
N CYS A 176 -12.22 30.67 8.38
CA CYS A 176 -11.43 29.59 8.97
C CYS A 176 -10.62 30.05 10.19
N SER A 177 -10.07 31.27 10.18
CA SER A 177 -9.29 31.79 11.30
C SER A 177 -10.11 31.99 12.58
N VAL A 178 -11.38 32.40 12.45
CA VAL A 178 -12.28 32.59 13.60
C VAL A 178 -12.75 31.22 14.11
N ILE A 179 -13.12 30.30 13.21
CA ILE A 179 -13.49 28.94 13.59
C ILE A 179 -12.33 28.27 14.32
N ALA A 180 -11.14 28.25 13.70
CA ALA A 180 -9.97 27.61 14.29
C ALA A 180 -9.63 28.19 15.68
N GLN A 181 -9.67 29.52 15.83
CA GLN A 181 -9.47 30.18 17.12
C GLN A 181 -10.50 29.79 18.17
N ASN A 182 -11.79 29.68 17.81
CA ASN A 182 -12.85 29.33 18.75
C ASN A 182 -12.75 27.89 19.29
N TYR A 183 -12.02 27.03 18.58
CA TYR A 183 -11.81 25.62 18.94
C TYR A 183 -10.36 25.33 19.37
N ASP A 184 -9.57 26.38 19.64
CA ASP A 184 -8.18 26.28 20.11
C ASP A 184 -7.26 25.45 19.18
N ILE A 185 -7.52 25.49 17.87
CA ILE A 185 -6.70 24.85 16.82
C ILE A 185 -6.06 25.88 15.89
N SER A 186 -4.97 25.51 15.22
CA SER A 186 -4.39 26.37 14.17
C SER A 186 -5.21 26.32 12.89
N VAL A 187 -5.10 27.35 12.04
CA VAL A 187 -5.72 27.32 10.71
C VAL A 187 -5.19 26.15 9.88
N ASP A 188 -3.88 25.88 9.95
CA ASP A 188 -3.27 24.73 9.25
C ASP A 188 -3.86 23.40 9.74
N GLN A 189 -4.12 23.28 11.05
CA GLN A 189 -4.77 22.10 11.61
C GLN A 189 -6.22 21.99 11.15
N PHE A 190 -6.98 23.09 11.16
CA PHE A 190 -8.34 23.12 10.60
C PHE A 190 -8.38 22.72 9.12
N LEU A 191 -7.48 23.26 8.29
CA LEU A 191 -7.38 22.93 6.86
C LEU A 191 -6.94 21.48 6.62
N SER A 192 -6.04 20.94 7.43
CA SER A 192 -5.58 19.55 7.28
C SER A 192 -6.66 18.53 7.65
N MET A 193 -7.53 18.83 8.62
CA MET A 193 -8.70 18.02 8.94
C MET A 193 -9.83 18.15 7.92
N ASN A 194 -9.83 19.24 7.13
CA ASN A 194 -10.87 19.54 6.15
C ASN A 194 -10.27 19.75 4.75
N PRO A 195 -9.72 18.71 4.11
CA PRO A 195 -8.99 18.82 2.85
C PRO A 195 -9.85 19.29 1.66
N SER A 196 -11.18 19.38 1.83
CA SER A 196 -12.07 20.01 0.86
C SER A 196 -12.01 21.54 0.88
N ILE A 197 -11.48 22.16 1.94
CA ILE A 197 -11.30 23.61 2.05
C ILE A 197 -9.97 24.04 1.43
N ASP A 198 -10.00 25.08 0.60
CA ASP A 198 -8.80 25.64 -0.01
C ASP A 198 -7.95 26.44 0.99
N ALA A 199 -6.66 26.63 0.67
CA ALA A 199 -5.72 27.32 1.55
C ALA A 199 -6.09 28.78 1.88
N ARG A 200 -6.99 29.41 1.10
CA ARG A 200 -7.48 30.77 1.34
C ARG A 200 -8.82 30.78 2.10
N CYS A 201 -9.34 29.61 2.47
CA CYS A 201 -10.68 29.44 3.04
C CYS A 201 -11.80 30.02 2.14
N SER A 202 -11.56 30.15 0.83
CA SER A 202 -12.49 30.87 -0.06
C SER A 202 -13.73 30.06 -0.43
N ASN A 203 -13.72 28.76 -0.15
CA ASN A 203 -14.78 27.83 -0.45
C ASN A 203 -15.46 27.24 0.80
N LEU A 204 -15.36 27.91 1.97
CA LEU A 204 -16.10 27.54 3.17
C LEU A 204 -17.61 27.63 2.94
N GLN A 205 -18.34 26.55 3.18
CA GLN A 205 -19.77 26.48 2.91
C GLN A 205 -20.61 26.58 4.19
N ILE A 206 -21.54 27.53 4.21
CA ILE A 206 -22.54 27.66 5.27
C ILE A 206 -23.43 26.41 5.28
N GLY A 207 -23.67 25.85 6.46
CA GLY A 207 -24.52 24.66 6.61
C GLY A 207 -23.82 23.32 6.36
N THR A 208 -22.52 23.32 5.99
CA THR A 208 -21.71 22.10 5.85
C THR A 208 -20.94 21.84 7.14
N ALA A 209 -20.95 20.61 7.65
CA ALA A 209 -20.17 20.24 8.84
C ALA A 209 -18.67 20.09 8.49
N TYR A 210 -17.81 20.77 9.24
CA TYR A 210 -16.35 20.69 9.15
C TYR A 210 -15.75 20.23 10.47
N CYS A 211 -14.66 19.49 10.41
CA CYS A 211 -13.92 19.00 11.56
C CYS A 211 -13.26 20.15 12.34
N VAL A 212 -13.35 20.08 13.66
CA VAL A 212 -12.70 20.99 14.63
C VAL A 212 -12.09 20.19 15.78
#